data_AF-A0A2I3LLR1-F1
#
_entry.id   AF-A0A2I3LLR1-F1
#
_cell.length_a   1.000
_cell.length_b   1.000
_cell.length_c   1.000
_cell.angle_alpha   90.00
_cell.angle_beta   90.00
_cell.angle_gamma   90.00
#
_symmetry.space_group_name_H-M   'P 1'
#
loop_
_entity.id
_entity.type
_entity.pdbx_description
1 polymer ?
#
loop_
_entity_poly.entity_id
_entity_poly.type
_entity_poly.pdbx_seq_one_letter_code
_entity_poly.pdbx_strand_id
1 'polypeptide(L)'
;MGRARDAILEALENLTAEELKKFKLKLLSVPLREGYGRIPRGALLSMDALDLTDKLVSFYLEAYGAELTANVLRDMGLQETAGQLQAATHQGLHFVDLHRAALIARVTDVEGLLDALYGTVLKDQQYQEVQAESTNPSKMRKLFSFMPAWNWTCKDLFLQALRETQSYLVEDLERS
;
A
#
# COMPACT_ATOMS: atom_id res chain seq x y z
N MET A 1 9.11 11.50 -8.43
CA MET A 1 7.69 11.91 -8.36
C MET A 1 6.97 10.78 -7.65
N GLY A 2 6.42 11.05 -6.47
CA GLY A 2 5.85 10.02 -5.59
C GLY A 2 4.45 9.64 -6.07
N ARG A 3 4.19 8.35 -6.29
CA ARG A 3 2.90 7.85 -6.81
C ARG A 3 1.73 8.30 -5.96
N ALA A 4 1.89 8.41 -4.64
CA ALA A 4 0.81 8.86 -3.77
C ALA A 4 0.59 10.38 -3.85
N ARG A 5 1.61 11.19 -4.18
CA ARG A 5 1.44 12.62 -4.49
C ARG A 5 0.58 12.80 -5.74
N ASP A 6 0.91 12.10 -6.81
CA ASP A 6 0.19 12.20 -8.08
C ASP A 6 -1.26 11.71 -7.94
N ALA A 7 -1.48 10.64 -7.17
CA ALA A 7 -2.82 10.15 -6.87
C ALA A 7 -3.67 11.14 -6.04
N ILE A 8 -3.07 11.79 -5.02
CA ILE A 8 -3.77 12.83 -4.24
C ILE A 8 -4.14 14.01 -5.14
N LEU A 9 -3.23 14.43 -6.03
CA LEU A 9 -3.48 15.53 -6.95
C LEU A 9 -4.68 15.22 -7.86
N GLU A 10 -4.65 14.06 -8.52
CA GLU A 10 -5.73 13.63 -9.41
C GLU A 10 -7.08 13.57 -8.66
N ALA A 11 -7.09 13.03 -7.44
CA ALA A 11 -8.29 12.96 -6.62
C ALA A 11 -8.83 14.35 -6.25
N LEU A 12 -7.95 15.33 -5.98
CA LEU A 12 -8.34 16.70 -5.64
C LEU A 12 -8.74 17.54 -6.86
N GLU A 13 -8.14 17.31 -8.03
CA GLU A 13 -8.51 17.99 -9.29
C GLU A 13 -9.86 17.51 -9.82
N ASN A 14 -10.24 16.26 -9.54
CA ASN A 14 -11.57 15.73 -9.86
C ASN A 14 -12.69 16.31 -8.98
N LEU A 15 -12.36 17.06 -7.92
CA LEU A 15 -13.36 17.73 -7.07
C LEU A 15 -13.85 19.03 -7.69
N THR A 16 -15.14 19.27 -7.58
CA THR A 16 -15.70 20.61 -7.84
C THR A 16 -15.22 21.62 -6.78
N ALA A 17 -15.33 22.92 -7.09
CA ALA A 17 -14.93 23.98 -6.15
C ALA A 17 -15.67 23.91 -4.80
N GLU A 18 -16.93 23.48 -4.79
CA GLU A 18 -17.72 23.29 -3.57
C GLU A 18 -17.26 22.06 -2.77
N GLU A 19 -16.97 20.96 -3.45
CA GLU A 19 -16.41 19.76 -2.84
C GLU A 19 -15.03 20.02 -2.26
N LEU A 20 -14.14 20.70 -2.98
CA LEU A 20 -12.82 21.07 -2.49
C LEU A 20 -12.92 21.97 -1.24
N LYS A 21 -13.87 22.91 -1.21
CA LYS A 21 -14.14 23.72 -0.02
C LYS A 21 -14.63 22.86 1.15
N LYS A 22 -15.52 21.91 0.90
CA LYS A 22 -16.02 20.95 1.90
C LYS A 22 -14.90 20.04 2.40
N PHE A 23 -14.02 19.57 1.52
CA PHE A 23 -12.85 18.77 1.84
C PHE A 23 -11.94 19.50 2.82
N LYS A 24 -11.58 20.76 2.52
CA LYS A 24 -10.78 21.61 3.41
C LYS A 24 -11.43 21.77 4.79
N LEU A 25 -12.74 21.97 4.85
CA LEU A 25 -13.45 22.07 6.13
C LEU A 25 -13.44 20.74 6.90
N LYS A 26 -13.62 19.61 6.21
CA LYS A 26 -13.58 18.29 6.81
C LYS A 26 -12.19 17.91 7.33
N LEU A 27 -11.13 18.35 6.66
CA LEU A 27 -9.75 18.19 7.12
C LEU A 27 -9.48 18.87 8.48
N LEU A 28 -10.26 19.90 8.84
CA LEU A 28 -10.16 20.53 10.16
C LEU A 28 -10.86 19.71 11.26
N SER A 29 -11.91 18.97 10.90
CA SER A 29 -12.71 18.16 11.82
C SER A 29 -12.28 16.71 11.94
N VAL A 30 -11.58 16.17 10.94
CA VAL A 30 -11.18 14.75 10.90
C VAL A 30 -10.24 14.43 12.08
N PRO A 31 -10.40 13.27 12.74
CA PRO A 31 -9.43 12.82 13.73
C PRO A 31 -8.08 12.58 13.05
N LEU A 32 -7.01 13.08 13.67
CA LEU A 32 -5.63 12.88 13.22
C LEU A 32 -4.93 11.86 14.12
N ARG A 33 -3.96 11.14 13.56
CA ARG A 33 -3.07 10.23 14.30
C ARG A 33 -2.24 11.01 15.32
N GLU A 34 -1.89 10.38 16.44
CA GLU A 34 -1.08 10.98 17.49
C GLU A 34 0.25 11.51 16.94
N GLY A 35 0.64 12.72 17.37
CA GLY A 35 1.86 13.40 16.91
C GLY A 35 1.68 14.31 15.70
N TYR A 36 0.53 14.29 15.00
CA TYR A 36 0.28 15.21 13.89
C TYR A 36 -0.54 16.43 14.30
N GLY A 37 -0.08 17.61 13.88
CA GLY A 37 -0.81 18.87 14.03
C GLY A 37 -1.88 19.06 12.94
N ARG A 38 -2.74 20.07 13.10
CA ARG A 38 -3.69 20.49 12.05
C ARG A 38 -3.09 21.61 11.21
N ILE A 39 -3.36 21.60 9.90
CA ILE A 39 -3.04 22.73 9.03
C ILE A 39 -3.92 23.93 9.43
N PRO A 40 -3.35 25.14 9.60
CA PRO A 40 -4.13 26.32 9.94
C PRO A 40 -5.20 26.63 8.88
N ARG A 41 -6.43 26.89 9.33
CA ARG A 41 -7.59 27.15 8.46
C ARG A 41 -7.35 28.25 7.43
N GLY A 42 -6.68 29.34 7.81
CA GLY A 42 -6.40 30.47 6.91
C GLY A 42 -5.58 30.05 5.69
N ALA A 43 -4.50 29.30 5.92
CA ALA A 43 -3.63 28.78 4.85
C ALA A 43 -4.35 27.71 4.01
N LEU A 44 -5.12 26.83 4.66
CA LEU A 44 -5.83 25.74 4.00
C LEU A 44 -6.89 26.25 3.01
N LEU A 45 -7.60 27.32 3.35
CA LEU A 45 -8.67 27.86 2.51
C LEU A 45 -8.13 28.52 1.24
N SER A 46 -6.95 29.13 1.29
CA SER A 46 -6.33 29.83 0.16
C SER A 46 -5.59 28.94 -0.84
N MET A 47 -5.21 27.71 -0.47
CA MET A 47 -4.46 26.78 -1.35
C MET A 47 -5.32 26.25 -2.49
N ASP A 48 -4.77 26.11 -3.70
CA ASP A 48 -5.40 25.34 -4.77
C ASP A 48 -5.17 23.82 -4.59
N ALA A 49 -5.64 22.99 -5.53
CA ALA A 49 -5.50 21.54 -5.44
C ALA A 49 -4.02 21.08 -5.45
N LEU A 50 -3.17 21.77 -6.20
CA LEU A 50 -1.74 21.45 -6.31
C LEU A 50 -1.01 21.82 -5.02
N ASP A 51 -1.20 23.05 -4.54
CA ASP A 51 -0.62 23.53 -3.28
C ASP A 51 -1.08 22.69 -2.09
N LEU A 52 -2.37 22.33 -2.07
CA LEU A 52 -2.94 21.48 -1.03
C LEU A 52 -2.30 20.09 -1.06
N THR A 53 -2.12 19.50 -2.24
CA THR A 53 -1.46 18.20 -2.40
C THR A 53 -0.05 18.24 -1.85
N ASP A 54 0.75 19.23 -2.26
CA ASP A 54 2.14 19.35 -1.83
C ASP A 54 2.20 19.56 -0.30
N LYS A 55 1.27 20.35 0.24
CA LYS A 55 1.15 20.56 1.69
C LYS A 55 0.76 19.29 2.43
N LEU A 56 -0.17 18.50 1.92
CA LEU A 56 -0.59 17.23 2.54
C LEU A 56 0.58 16.24 2.57
N VAL A 57 1.31 16.09 1.47
CA VAL A 57 2.47 15.19 1.40
C VAL A 57 3.62 15.68 2.29
N SER A 58 3.89 16.98 2.32
CA SER A 58 4.96 17.55 3.15
C SER A 58 4.64 17.50 4.65
N PHE A 59 3.38 17.75 5.04
CA PHE A 59 2.97 17.89 6.43
C PHE A 59 2.52 16.57 7.07
N TYR A 60 1.88 15.69 6.30
CA TYR A 60 1.35 14.41 6.76
C TYR A 60 2.10 13.20 6.17
N LEU A 61 3.15 13.39 5.37
CA LEU A 61 3.87 12.34 4.63
C LEU A 61 3.03 11.70 3.52
N GLU A 62 3.70 11.05 2.56
CA GLU A 62 3.05 10.50 1.36
C GLU A 62 1.98 9.44 1.71
N ALA A 63 2.34 8.47 2.54
CA ALA A 63 1.45 7.36 2.90
C ALA A 63 0.26 7.81 3.77
N TYR A 64 0.52 8.58 4.82
CA TYR A 64 -0.54 9.02 5.73
C TYR A 64 -1.38 10.17 5.15
N GLY A 65 -0.79 11.06 4.35
CA GLY A 65 -1.53 12.07 3.58
C GLY A 65 -2.54 11.45 2.60
N ALA A 66 -2.17 10.36 1.93
CA ALA A 66 -3.06 9.60 1.05
C ALA A 66 -4.20 8.91 1.83
N GLU A 67 -3.87 8.21 2.93
CA GLU A 67 -4.85 7.56 3.80
C GLU A 67 -5.86 8.57 4.37
N LEU A 68 -5.36 9.71 4.85
CA LEU A 68 -6.18 10.80 5.36
C LEU A 68 -7.12 11.36 4.29
N THR A 69 -6.59 11.63 3.09
CA THR A 69 -7.36 12.15 1.96
C THR A 69 -8.48 11.18 1.58
N ALA A 70 -8.19 9.88 1.48
CA ALA A 70 -9.20 8.87 1.18
C ALA A 70 -10.29 8.79 2.25
N ASN A 71 -9.93 8.91 3.53
CA ASN A 71 -10.90 8.92 4.63
C ASN A 71 -11.82 10.15 4.57
N VAL A 72 -11.27 11.33 4.28
CA VAL A 72 -12.07 12.56 4.13
C VAL A 72 -13.00 12.46 2.90
N LEU A 73 -12.51 11.96 1.77
CA LEU A 73 -13.34 11.76 0.56
C LEU A 73 -14.50 10.79 0.83
N ARG A 74 -14.26 9.72 1.59
CA ARG A 74 -15.29 8.76 1.99
C ARG A 74 -16.35 9.41 2.88
N ASP A 75 -15.94 10.23 3.83
CA ASP A 75 -16.86 10.99 4.71
C ASP A 75 -17.68 12.04 3.94
N MET A 76 -17.15 12.52 2.81
CA MET A 76 -17.89 13.41 1.91
C MET A 76 -18.91 12.69 1.03
N GLY A 77 -18.88 11.35 0.97
CA GLY A 77 -19.72 10.51 0.10
C GLY A 77 -19.08 10.17 -1.24
N LEU A 78 -17.83 10.56 -1.48
CA LEU A 78 -17.09 10.32 -2.74
C LEU A 78 -16.36 8.98 -2.69
N GLN A 79 -17.14 7.89 -2.62
CA GLN A 79 -16.59 6.54 -2.48
C GLN A 79 -15.75 6.10 -3.68
N GLU A 80 -16.14 6.50 -4.90
CA GLU A 80 -15.41 6.14 -6.12
C GLU A 80 -14.03 6.78 -6.15
N THR A 81 -13.94 8.10 -5.94
CA THR A 81 -12.66 8.84 -5.89
C THR A 81 -11.80 8.39 -4.72
N ALA A 82 -12.39 8.11 -3.55
CA ALA A 82 -11.67 7.55 -2.41
C ALA A 82 -11.13 6.15 -2.72
N GLY A 83 -11.90 5.32 -3.43
CA GLY A 83 -11.52 3.98 -3.86
C GLY A 83 -10.41 4.01 -4.91
N GLN A 84 -10.46 4.93 -5.86
CA GLN A 84 -9.40 5.15 -6.85
C GLN A 84 -8.11 5.65 -6.19
N LEU A 85 -8.20 6.64 -5.29
CA LEU A 85 -7.06 7.11 -4.51
C LEU A 85 -6.47 5.98 -3.66
N GLN A 86 -7.33 5.18 -3.02
CA GLN A 86 -6.89 4.00 -2.29
C GLN A 86 -6.26 2.98 -3.23
N ALA A 87 -6.82 2.69 -4.39
CA ALA A 87 -6.21 1.78 -5.35
C ALA A 87 -4.85 2.29 -5.82
N ALA A 88 -4.71 3.57 -6.15
CA ALA A 88 -3.46 4.18 -6.59
C ALA A 88 -2.38 4.25 -5.48
N THR A 89 -2.80 4.29 -4.21
CA THR A 89 -1.90 4.35 -3.03
C THR A 89 -1.63 2.97 -2.43
N HIS A 90 -2.59 2.05 -2.51
CA HIS A 90 -2.45 0.61 -2.25
C HIS A 90 -1.71 -0.08 -3.39
N GLN A 91 -1.64 0.51 -4.59
CA GLN A 91 -0.60 0.24 -5.58
C GLN A 91 0.81 0.65 -5.12
N GLY A 92 0.98 0.97 -3.83
CA GLY A 92 2.25 1.02 -3.10
C GLY A 92 2.52 -0.19 -2.19
N LEU A 93 1.48 -0.95 -1.80
CA LEU A 93 1.58 -2.19 -1.01
C LEU A 93 1.19 -3.36 -1.91
N HIS A 94 2.17 -4.20 -2.26
CA HIS A 94 1.89 -5.36 -3.07
C HIS A 94 0.94 -6.31 -2.31
N PHE A 95 0.12 -7.09 -3.01
CA PHE A 95 -0.75 -8.13 -2.41
C PHE A 95 -0.01 -8.97 -1.34
N VAL A 96 1.26 -9.26 -1.65
CA VAL A 96 2.19 -10.03 -0.81
C VAL A 96 2.55 -9.31 0.50
N ASP A 97 2.64 -7.97 0.50
CA ASP A 97 2.82 -7.16 1.71
C ASP A 97 1.53 -7.14 2.54
N LEU A 98 0.38 -6.99 1.89
CA LEU A 98 -0.93 -6.91 2.55
C LEU A 98 -1.29 -8.23 3.27
N HIS A 99 -1.07 -9.37 2.60
CA HIS A 99 -1.42 -10.69 3.13
C HIS A 99 -0.25 -11.43 3.78
N ARG A 100 0.84 -10.73 4.14
CA ARG A 100 2.06 -11.34 4.69
C ARG A 100 1.81 -12.34 5.81
N ALA A 101 0.97 -11.98 6.79
CA ALA A 101 0.68 -12.86 7.93
C ALA A 101 -0.05 -14.15 7.50
N ALA A 102 -1.01 -14.03 6.59
CA ALA A 102 -1.76 -15.15 6.07
C ALA A 102 -0.89 -16.06 5.19
N LEU A 103 -0.02 -15.47 4.36
CA LEU A 103 0.96 -16.20 3.55
C LEU A 103 1.96 -16.98 4.42
N ILE A 104 2.47 -16.38 5.50
CA ILE A 104 3.38 -17.08 6.43
C ILE A 104 2.70 -18.28 7.11
N ALA A 105 1.41 -18.14 7.45
CA ALA A 105 0.69 -19.16 8.22
C ALA A 105 0.10 -20.28 7.35
N ARG A 106 -0.30 -19.97 6.12
CA ARG A 106 -1.13 -20.86 5.28
C ARG A 106 -0.39 -21.47 4.10
N VAL A 107 0.81 -20.98 3.76
CA VAL A 107 1.62 -21.60 2.71
C VAL A 107 2.10 -22.97 3.18
N THR A 108 1.60 -24.01 2.52
CA THR A 108 1.96 -25.40 2.83
C THR A 108 3.18 -25.87 2.02
N ASP A 109 3.23 -25.51 0.74
CA ASP A 109 4.34 -25.86 -0.15
C ASP A 109 5.32 -24.68 -0.29
N VAL A 110 6.25 -24.58 0.66
CA VAL A 110 7.31 -23.56 0.63
C VAL A 110 8.45 -23.98 -0.31
N GLU A 111 8.68 -25.27 -0.49
CA GLU A 111 9.80 -25.76 -1.30
C GLU A 111 9.53 -25.55 -2.79
N GLY A 112 8.34 -25.91 -3.29
CA GLY A 112 7.95 -25.59 -4.66
C GLY A 112 7.93 -24.10 -4.95
N LEU A 113 7.51 -23.29 -3.96
CA LEU A 113 7.54 -21.82 -4.06
C LEU A 113 8.98 -21.29 -4.13
N LEU A 114 9.90 -21.82 -3.32
CA LEU A 114 11.31 -21.42 -3.33
C LEU A 114 11.99 -21.80 -4.64
N ASP A 115 11.72 -22.99 -5.18
CA ASP A 115 12.26 -23.45 -6.46
C ASP A 115 11.79 -22.57 -7.63
N ALA A 116 10.52 -22.18 -7.65
CA ALA A 116 10.00 -21.26 -8.67
C ALA A 116 10.63 -19.85 -8.59
N LEU A 117 11.03 -19.42 -7.40
CA LEU A 117 11.69 -18.14 -7.16
C LEU A 117 13.21 -18.19 -7.35
N TYR A 118 13.77 -19.39 -7.41
CA TYR A 118 15.20 -19.62 -7.56
C TYR A 118 15.65 -19.21 -8.97
N GLY A 119 16.72 -18.40 -9.05
CA GLY A 119 17.27 -17.91 -10.31
C GLY A 119 16.53 -16.70 -10.91
N THR A 120 15.32 -16.38 -10.44
CA THR A 120 14.57 -15.18 -10.85
C THR A 120 14.64 -14.10 -9.76
N VAL A 121 14.14 -14.40 -8.57
CA VAL A 121 14.02 -13.46 -7.43
C VAL A 121 15.08 -13.74 -6.38
N LEU A 122 15.41 -15.02 -6.14
CA LEU A 122 16.37 -15.46 -5.14
C LEU A 122 17.68 -15.91 -5.80
N LYS A 123 18.81 -15.46 -5.23
CA LYS A 123 20.14 -15.99 -5.54
C LYS A 123 20.45 -17.23 -4.68
N ASP A 124 21.42 -18.04 -5.11
CA ASP A 124 21.88 -19.27 -4.42
C ASP A 124 22.06 -19.10 -2.91
N GLN A 125 22.74 -18.04 -2.49
CA GLN A 125 22.94 -17.76 -1.07
C GLN A 125 21.63 -17.48 -0.32
N GLN A 126 20.70 -16.72 -0.91
CA GLN A 126 19.41 -16.40 -0.27
C GLN A 126 18.51 -17.64 -0.23
N TYR A 127 18.53 -18.46 -1.27
CA TYR A 127 17.79 -19.72 -1.33
C TYR A 127 18.27 -20.66 -0.22
N GLN A 128 19.58 -20.88 -0.08
CA GLN A 128 20.15 -21.72 0.97
C GLN A 128 19.84 -21.19 2.38
N GLU A 129 19.91 -19.87 2.59
CA GLU A 129 19.56 -19.26 3.86
C GLU A 129 18.09 -19.48 4.26
N VAL A 130 17.17 -19.41 3.29
CA VAL A 130 15.76 -19.71 3.57
C VAL A 130 15.58 -21.21 3.79
N GLN A 131 16.20 -22.06 2.97
CA GLN A 131 16.06 -23.51 3.05
C GLN A 131 16.59 -24.08 4.38
N ALA A 132 17.62 -23.46 4.96
CA ALA A 132 18.21 -23.85 6.24
C ALA A 132 17.26 -23.70 7.45
N GLU A 133 16.15 -22.97 7.31
CA GLU A 133 15.15 -22.82 8.37
C GLU A 133 14.35 -24.12 8.61
N SER A 134 14.02 -24.39 9.87
CA SER A 134 13.49 -25.69 10.30
C SER A 134 12.01 -25.90 9.97
N THR A 135 11.22 -24.82 9.84
CA THR A 135 9.77 -24.90 9.66
C THR A 135 9.29 -24.00 8.51
N ASN A 136 8.22 -24.40 7.84
CA ASN A 136 7.62 -23.64 6.73
C ASN A 136 7.31 -22.18 7.09
N PRO A 137 6.73 -21.86 8.26
CA PRO A 137 6.54 -20.46 8.67
C PRO A 137 7.85 -19.69 8.91
N SER A 138 8.88 -20.34 9.46
CA SER A 138 10.21 -19.72 9.63
C SER A 138 10.87 -19.43 8.28
N LYS A 139 10.81 -20.39 7.35
CA LYS A 139 11.26 -20.24 5.95
C LYS A 139 10.58 -19.02 5.31
N MET A 140 9.25 -18.94 5.37
CA MET A 140 8.51 -17.80 4.84
C MET A 140 8.90 -16.49 5.52
N ARG A 141 9.02 -16.45 6.85
CA ARG A 141 9.43 -15.24 7.58
C ARG A 141 10.83 -14.77 7.18
N LYS A 142 11.76 -15.70 7.01
CA LYS A 142 13.13 -15.44 6.55
C LYS A 142 13.13 -14.93 5.12
N LEU A 143 12.37 -15.54 4.22
CA LEU A 143 12.16 -15.05 2.85
C LEU A 143 11.63 -13.61 2.85
N PHE A 144 10.61 -13.33 3.66
CA PHE A 144 10.06 -11.99 3.81
C PHE A 144 11.06 -10.99 4.42
N SER A 145 12.11 -11.43 5.12
CA SER A 145 13.15 -10.51 5.63
C SER A 145 13.96 -9.87 4.50
N PHE A 146 13.99 -10.49 3.31
CA PHE A 146 14.63 -9.95 2.12
C PHE A 146 13.76 -8.98 1.32
N MET A 147 12.50 -8.76 1.73
CA MET A 147 11.56 -7.83 1.07
C MET A 147 12.09 -6.43 0.82
N PRO A 148 12.90 -5.80 1.71
CA PRO A 148 13.44 -4.46 1.44
C PRO A 148 14.29 -4.41 0.16
N ALA A 149 14.84 -5.55 -0.28
CA ALA A 149 15.59 -5.67 -1.52
C ALA A 149 14.72 -6.06 -2.74
N TRP A 150 13.44 -6.39 -2.54
CA TRP A 150 12.53 -6.83 -3.60
C TRP A 150 11.85 -5.63 -4.23
N ASN A 151 12.05 -5.46 -5.54
CA ASN A 151 11.29 -4.50 -6.33
C ASN A 151 9.89 -5.04 -6.66
N TRP A 152 9.06 -4.21 -7.29
CA TRP A 152 7.70 -4.59 -7.70
C TRP A 152 7.65 -5.88 -8.53
N THR A 153 8.55 -6.02 -9.50
CA THR A 153 8.65 -7.21 -10.35
C THR A 153 8.97 -8.47 -9.55
N CYS A 154 9.83 -8.40 -8.55
CA CYS A 154 10.11 -9.53 -7.66
C CYS A 154 8.87 -9.97 -6.89
N LYS A 155 8.04 -9.02 -6.44
CA LYS A 155 6.81 -9.32 -5.71
C LYS A 155 5.73 -9.90 -6.65
N ASP A 156 5.63 -9.41 -7.89
CA ASP A 156 4.74 -9.97 -8.92
C ASP A 156 5.12 -11.42 -9.26
N LEU A 157 6.42 -11.68 -9.44
CA LEU A 157 6.93 -13.04 -9.68
C LEU A 157 6.64 -13.97 -8.50
N PHE A 158 6.74 -13.46 -7.26
CA PHE A 158 6.34 -14.21 -6.07
C PHE A 158 4.85 -14.54 -6.05
N LEU A 159 3.99 -13.58 -6.40
CA LEU A 159 2.56 -13.81 -6.51
C LEU A 159 2.23 -14.82 -7.62
N GLN A 160 2.93 -14.74 -8.75
CA GLN A 160 2.79 -15.72 -9.84
C GLN A 160 3.18 -17.12 -9.37
N ALA A 161 4.33 -17.28 -8.72
CA ALA A 161 4.77 -18.56 -8.17
C ALA A 161 3.79 -19.11 -7.12
N LEU A 162 3.20 -18.25 -6.29
CA LEU A 162 2.12 -18.63 -5.38
C LEU A 162 0.87 -19.12 -6.13
N ARG A 163 0.49 -18.48 -7.24
CA ARG A 163 -0.64 -18.93 -8.05
C ARG A 163 -0.36 -20.28 -8.71
N GLU A 164 0.88 -20.53 -9.14
CA GLU A 164 1.27 -21.80 -9.77
C GLU A 164 1.35 -22.96 -8.75
N THR A 165 1.86 -22.70 -7.55
CA THR A 165 1.99 -23.72 -6.51
C THR A 165 0.67 -23.97 -5.75
N GLN A 166 -0.07 -22.90 -5.46
CA GLN A 166 -1.24 -22.94 -4.58
C GLN A 166 -2.28 -21.86 -4.94
N SER A 167 -2.85 -21.96 -6.14
CA SER A 167 -3.88 -21.05 -6.64
C SER A 167 -5.03 -20.83 -5.65
N TYR A 168 -5.48 -21.91 -4.99
CA TYR A 168 -6.56 -21.89 -4.00
C TYR A 168 -6.29 -20.91 -2.84
N LEU A 169 -5.04 -20.75 -2.41
CA LEU A 169 -4.68 -19.84 -1.33
C LEU A 169 -4.77 -18.39 -1.80
N VAL A 170 -4.34 -18.12 -3.04
CA VAL A 170 -4.42 -16.77 -3.62
C VAL A 170 -5.88 -16.38 -3.82
N GLU A 171 -6.71 -17.27 -4.38
CA GLU A 171 -8.14 -17.03 -4.58
C GLU A 171 -8.90 -16.80 -3.26
N ASP A 172 -8.53 -17.50 -2.18
CA ASP A 172 -9.11 -17.30 -0.85
C ASP A 172 -8.70 -15.97 -0.23
N LEU A 173 -7.43 -15.58 -0.40
CA LEU A 173 -6.90 -14.30 0.09
C LEU A 173 -7.41 -13.10 -0.72
N GLU A 174 -7.67 -13.25 -2.02
CA GLU A 174 -8.30 -12.24 -2.87
C GLU A 174 -9.77 -11.99 -2.51
N ARG A 175 -10.42 -12.94 -1.81
CA ARG A 175 -11.82 -12.83 -1.35
C ARG A 175 -11.96 -12.39 0.10
N SER A 176 -10.85 -12.24 0.83
CA SER A 176 -10.81 -11.86 2.25
C SER A 176 -10.65 -10.36 2.46
#